data_AF-A0A3N5KZA6-F1
#
_entry.id   AF-A0A3N5KZA6-F1
#
_cell.length_a   1.000
_cell.length_b   1.000
_cell.length_c   1.000
_cell.angle_alpha   90.00
_cell.angle_beta   90.00
_cell.angle_gamma   90.00
#
_symmetry.space_group_name_H-M   'P 1'
#
loop_
_entity.id
_entity.type
_entity.pdbx_description
1 polymer ?
#
loop_
_entity_poly.entity_id
_entity_poly.type
_entity_poly.pdbx_seq_one_letter_code
_entity_poly.pdbx_strand_id
1 'polypeptide(L)'
;MKTSKILFITTILFCFISSSFSQSAIDYFNKGEKYFKEKDYNNAIIYYNKANEICPKCTNVFFARADAYIQTRQYEKALKDYNTILDIEPGNQLVYYGRGLVHYKLQKFENAVEDMTKEINYNPKDIDAYIYRAISYHYLNEPDKSMADYDKIIEMDPKEASAYYNRGTIYYETGKYDKAMNDMEKAIELAPDYTQAYDYEGLIYNALNKYDEAIAAFNKAILISPDYPVLYHDRAGSYHNLGQFDKALKDYAKALELNPEGEEIYYHRGITYEAIDNLDNALADYNKAIELDPEYAEAYFSRGIIYYRTQKYEKAITEFNKSIELKPDDLNTLNFRAMAYFYWQKYDDAIKHFLKNLERAKDNVRTYLGLAMSYSEKNDIENAKVYFAEAVKLEPLFAKGMDGLNEFDPDSKAYSPKFREMFGKMMEKIK
;
A
#
# COMPACT_ATOMS: atom_id res chain seq x y z
N MET A 1 -8.30 -21.86 -5.15
CA MET A 1 -7.18 -22.75 -4.75
C MET A 1 -7.45 -24.19 -5.17
N LYS A 2 -7.07 -24.58 -6.39
CA LYS A 2 -7.06 -25.99 -6.81
C LYS A 2 -5.78 -26.66 -6.30
N THR A 3 -5.79 -27.20 -5.08
CA THR A 3 -4.69 -28.04 -4.55
C THR A 3 -4.73 -29.46 -5.17
N SER A 4 -4.65 -29.56 -6.50
CA SER A 4 -4.76 -30.84 -7.20
C SER A 4 -3.78 -31.04 -8.37
N LYS A 5 -2.71 -30.24 -8.48
CA LYS A 5 -1.60 -30.56 -9.41
C LYS A 5 -0.48 -31.37 -8.77
N ILE A 6 -0.25 -31.23 -7.45
CA ILE A 6 0.72 -32.08 -6.72
C ILE A 6 0.27 -33.56 -6.74
N LEU A 7 -1.04 -33.82 -6.86
CA LEU A 7 -1.59 -35.18 -6.96
C LEU A 7 -1.32 -35.87 -8.31
N PHE A 8 -0.92 -35.15 -9.36
CA PHE A 8 -0.76 -35.72 -10.71
C PHE A 8 0.50 -36.58 -10.89
N ILE A 9 1.37 -36.65 -9.88
CA ILE A 9 2.51 -37.59 -9.81
C ILE A 9 2.06 -39.00 -9.38
N THR A 10 0.77 -39.23 -9.11
CA THR A 10 0.26 -40.58 -8.82
C THR A 10 0.19 -41.52 -10.03
N THR A 11 0.54 -41.04 -11.24
CA THR A 11 0.48 -41.82 -12.49
C THR A 11 1.80 -41.93 -13.25
N ILE A 12 2.96 -41.80 -12.60
CA ILE A 12 4.22 -42.29 -13.19
C ILE A 12 4.51 -43.67 -12.60
N LEU A 13 3.87 -44.66 -13.20
CA LEU A 13 4.20 -46.06 -13.07
C LEU A 13 5.64 -46.27 -13.59
N PHE A 14 6.48 -46.87 -12.75
CA PHE A 14 7.70 -47.61 -13.09
C PHE A 14 8.76 -46.92 -13.96
N CYS A 15 9.75 -46.32 -13.31
CA CYS A 15 11.13 -46.45 -13.77
C CYS A 15 11.86 -47.39 -12.79
N PHE A 16 11.92 -48.67 -13.13
CA PHE A 16 12.71 -49.65 -12.40
C PHE A 16 14.21 -49.33 -12.56
N ILE A 17 14.89 -49.26 -11.40
CA ILE A 17 16.23 -49.78 -11.13
C ILE A 17 17.37 -49.09 -11.88
N SER A 18 17.97 -48.11 -11.20
CA SER A 18 19.40 -48.24 -10.91
C SER A 18 19.53 -48.87 -9.51
N SER A 19 20.42 -49.85 -9.41
CA SER A 19 20.60 -50.73 -8.27
C SER A 19 20.93 -49.96 -6.97
N SER A 20 19.94 -49.77 -6.09
CA SER A 20 20.08 -49.71 -4.60
C SER A 20 18.80 -49.32 -3.84
N PHE A 21 17.61 -49.39 -4.44
CA PHE A 21 16.39 -49.15 -3.65
C PHE A 21 16.10 -50.38 -2.78
N SER A 22 16.56 -50.35 -1.53
CA SER A 22 16.23 -51.40 -0.56
C SER A 22 14.73 -51.41 -0.29
N GLN A 23 14.15 -52.61 -0.13
CA GLN A 23 12.72 -52.77 0.15
C GLN A 23 12.28 -51.96 1.39
N SER A 24 13.17 -51.82 2.38
CA SER A 24 12.93 -51.03 3.58
C SER A 24 12.77 -49.52 3.31
N ALA A 25 13.50 -48.94 2.35
CA ALA A 25 13.32 -47.55 1.95
C ALA A 25 11.95 -47.33 1.27
N ILE A 26 11.52 -48.27 0.42
CA ILE A 26 10.20 -48.24 -0.22
C ILE A 26 9.08 -48.32 0.82
N ASP A 27 9.22 -49.22 1.79
CA ASP A 27 8.21 -49.40 2.84
C ASP A 27 8.05 -48.14 3.70
N TYR A 28 9.16 -47.46 4.05
CA TYR A 28 9.10 -46.19 4.76
C TYR A 28 8.53 -45.06 3.90
N PHE A 29 8.91 -44.97 2.63
CA PHE A 29 8.35 -43.99 1.71
C PHE A 29 6.82 -44.15 1.57
N ASN A 30 6.33 -45.37 1.36
CA ASN A 30 4.89 -45.66 1.26
C ASN A 30 4.13 -45.36 2.55
N LYS A 31 4.75 -45.58 3.72
CA LYS A 31 4.18 -45.13 5.00
C LYS A 31 4.09 -43.61 5.06
N GLY A 32 5.12 -42.90 4.61
CA GLY A 32 5.12 -41.45 4.48
C GLY A 32 3.96 -40.96 3.60
N GLU A 33 3.82 -41.52 2.40
CA GLU A 33 2.72 -41.23 1.46
C GLU A 33 1.34 -41.47 2.07
N LYS A 34 1.18 -42.52 2.88
CA LYS A 34 -0.07 -42.80 3.59
C LYS A 34 -0.41 -41.67 4.56
N TYR A 35 0.53 -41.30 5.43
CA TYR A 35 0.33 -40.19 6.38
C TYR A 35 0.11 -38.86 5.67
N PHE A 36 0.79 -38.62 4.55
CA PHE A 36 0.59 -37.41 3.75
C PHE A 36 -0.84 -37.31 3.21
N LYS A 37 -1.39 -38.42 2.69
CA LYS A 37 -2.79 -38.50 2.24
C LYS A 37 -3.79 -38.30 3.39
N GLU A 38 -3.44 -38.75 4.58
CA GLU A 38 -4.21 -38.53 5.83
C GLU A 38 -4.05 -37.10 6.38
N LYS A 39 -3.27 -36.23 5.69
CA LYS A 39 -2.91 -34.86 6.11
C LYS A 39 -2.10 -34.79 7.41
N ASP A 40 -1.54 -35.91 7.84
CA ASP A 40 -0.60 -35.98 8.95
C ASP A 40 0.82 -35.77 8.45
N TYR A 41 1.10 -34.51 8.08
CA TYR A 41 2.36 -34.15 7.43
C TYR A 41 3.59 -34.34 8.35
N ASN A 42 3.41 -34.20 9.67
CA ASN A 42 4.50 -34.41 10.62
C ASN A 42 4.94 -35.88 10.66
N ASN A 43 3.98 -36.82 10.72
CA ASN A 43 4.33 -38.23 10.64
C ASN A 43 4.85 -38.59 9.24
N ALA A 44 4.29 -38.01 8.17
CA ALA A 44 4.83 -38.20 6.82
C ALA A 44 6.32 -37.84 6.75
N ILE A 45 6.71 -36.68 7.27
CA ILE A 45 8.11 -36.22 7.36
C ILE A 45 9.00 -37.21 8.12
N ILE A 46 8.54 -37.76 9.25
CA ILE A 46 9.29 -38.77 10.03
C ILE A 46 9.60 -39.99 9.16
N TYR A 47 8.60 -40.48 8.42
CA TYR A 47 8.78 -41.65 7.57
C TYR A 47 9.61 -41.37 6.31
N TYR A 48 9.49 -40.18 5.71
CA TYR A 48 10.39 -39.76 4.64
C TYR A 48 11.84 -39.60 5.12
N ASN A 49 12.08 -39.12 6.35
CA ASN A 49 13.41 -39.07 6.93
C ASN A 49 14.03 -40.48 7.05
N LYS A 50 13.27 -41.47 7.53
CA LYS A 50 13.71 -42.87 7.59
C LYS A 50 14.00 -43.45 6.21
N ALA A 51 13.19 -43.13 5.21
CA ALA A 51 13.45 -43.54 3.84
C ALA A 51 14.75 -42.91 3.29
N ASN A 52 14.99 -41.63 3.58
CA ASN A 52 16.20 -40.90 3.18
C ASN A 52 17.48 -41.40 3.85
N GLU A 53 17.43 -41.84 5.12
CA GLU A 53 18.58 -42.45 5.80
C GLU A 53 19.07 -43.70 5.06
N ILE A 54 18.15 -44.43 4.44
CA ILE A 54 18.45 -45.67 3.73
C ILE A 54 18.78 -45.41 2.25
N CYS A 55 18.15 -44.41 1.63
CA CYS A 55 18.47 -43.96 0.28
C CYS A 55 18.74 -42.44 0.21
N PRO A 56 19.98 -42.00 0.46
CA PRO A 56 20.33 -40.58 0.49
C PRO A 56 20.41 -39.92 -0.90
N LYS A 57 20.29 -40.70 -1.98
CA LYS A 57 20.29 -40.20 -3.38
C LYS A 57 18.95 -40.34 -4.08
N CYS A 58 17.90 -40.75 -3.36
CA CYS A 58 16.58 -40.96 -3.95
C CYS A 58 15.79 -39.63 -3.99
N THR A 59 15.84 -38.96 -5.14
CA THR A 59 15.21 -37.65 -5.38
C THR A 59 13.71 -37.62 -5.09
N ASN A 60 12.98 -38.71 -5.38
CA ASN A 60 11.54 -38.83 -5.06
C ASN A 60 11.21 -38.65 -3.57
N VAL A 61 12.10 -39.11 -2.68
CA VAL A 61 11.88 -38.98 -1.23
C VAL A 61 12.10 -37.54 -0.79
N PHE A 62 13.09 -36.84 -1.35
CA PHE A 62 13.28 -35.41 -1.14
C PHE A 62 12.10 -34.60 -1.66
N PHE A 63 11.54 -34.93 -2.83
CA PHE A 63 10.33 -34.28 -3.35
C PHE A 63 9.16 -34.40 -2.38
N ALA A 64 8.78 -35.63 -2.01
CA ALA A 64 7.65 -35.86 -1.11
C ALA A 64 7.86 -35.22 0.27
N ARG A 65 9.10 -35.20 0.77
CA ARG A 65 9.43 -34.53 2.03
C ARG A 65 9.36 -33.00 1.91
N ALA A 66 9.82 -32.43 0.80
CA ALA A 66 9.69 -31.00 0.52
C ALA A 66 8.23 -30.56 0.50
N ASP A 67 7.35 -31.34 -0.13
CA ASP A 67 5.91 -31.09 -0.14
C ASP A 67 5.33 -31.11 1.28
N ALA A 68 5.71 -32.09 2.10
CA ALA A 68 5.27 -32.14 3.51
C ALA A 68 5.82 -30.95 4.33
N TYR A 69 7.03 -30.49 4.04
CA TYR A 69 7.57 -29.27 4.63
C TYR A 69 6.80 -28.01 4.22
N ILE A 70 6.36 -27.90 2.96
CA ILE A 70 5.51 -26.79 2.50
C ILE A 70 4.19 -26.78 3.29
N GLN A 71 3.54 -27.93 3.46
CA GLN A 71 2.28 -28.03 4.22
C GLN A 71 2.44 -27.66 5.69
N THR A 72 3.61 -27.93 6.27
CA THR A 72 3.95 -27.57 7.66
C THR A 72 4.64 -26.21 7.78
N ARG A 73 4.67 -25.41 6.70
CA ARG A 73 5.31 -24.08 6.61
C ARG A 73 6.81 -24.05 6.94
N GLN A 74 7.50 -25.19 6.80
CA GLN A 74 8.95 -25.32 6.99
C GLN A 74 9.69 -25.04 5.68
N TYR A 75 9.54 -23.82 5.14
CA TYR A 75 9.96 -23.46 3.79
C TYR A 75 11.47 -23.60 3.55
N GLU A 76 12.31 -23.28 4.52
CA GLU A 76 13.77 -23.42 4.42
C GLU A 76 14.19 -24.88 4.28
N LYS A 77 13.48 -25.80 4.95
CA LYS A 77 13.74 -27.24 4.83
C LYS A 77 13.28 -27.77 3.47
N ALA A 78 12.12 -27.31 2.99
CA ALA A 78 11.67 -27.62 1.63
C ALA A 78 12.68 -27.14 0.58
N LEU A 79 13.18 -25.91 0.72
CA LEU A 79 14.20 -25.35 -0.17
C LEU A 79 15.49 -26.19 -0.17
N LYS A 80 15.92 -26.65 1.00
CA LYS A 80 17.11 -27.52 1.12
C LYS A 80 16.91 -28.85 0.37
N ASP A 81 15.73 -29.46 0.49
CA ASP A 81 15.40 -30.70 -0.21
C ASP A 81 15.39 -30.49 -1.73
N TYR A 82 14.80 -29.41 -2.22
CA TYR A 82 14.83 -29.06 -3.65
C TYR A 82 16.24 -28.81 -4.20
N ASN A 83 17.10 -28.13 -3.44
CA ASN A 83 18.49 -27.93 -3.84
C ASN A 83 19.26 -29.26 -3.85
N THR A 84 19.01 -30.14 -2.88
CA THR A 84 19.64 -31.47 -2.83
C THR A 84 19.25 -32.31 -4.06
N ILE A 85 18.00 -32.19 -4.54
CA ILE A 85 17.58 -32.88 -5.77
C ILE A 85 18.41 -32.38 -6.96
N LEU A 86 18.63 -31.07 -7.10
CA LEU A 86 19.45 -30.53 -8.19
C LEU A 86 20.94 -30.82 -8.03
N ASP A 87 21.44 -31.02 -6.81
CA ASP A 87 22.81 -31.49 -6.58
C ASP A 87 23.00 -32.95 -7.06
N ILE A 88 21.96 -33.79 -6.93
CA ILE A 88 21.98 -35.20 -7.38
C ILE A 88 21.67 -35.29 -8.89
N GLU A 89 20.69 -34.52 -9.37
CA GLU A 89 20.17 -34.49 -10.73
C GLU A 89 20.05 -33.05 -11.24
N PRO A 90 21.14 -32.42 -11.73
CA PRO A 90 21.15 -31.01 -12.13
C PRO A 90 20.15 -30.61 -13.22
N GLY A 91 19.67 -31.58 -14.01
CA GLY A 91 18.67 -31.38 -15.06
C GLY A 91 17.24 -31.71 -14.65
N ASN A 92 16.95 -31.93 -13.36
CA ASN A 92 15.61 -32.31 -12.92
C ASN A 92 14.64 -31.11 -12.99
N GLN A 93 13.87 -31.08 -14.09
CA GLN A 93 12.93 -30.00 -14.39
C GLN A 93 11.74 -29.94 -13.43
N LEU A 94 11.39 -31.05 -12.77
CA LEU A 94 10.25 -31.13 -11.85
C LEU A 94 10.46 -30.29 -10.56
N VAL A 95 11.70 -29.87 -10.29
CA VAL A 95 12.05 -29.07 -9.11
C VAL A 95 11.60 -27.62 -9.25
N TYR A 96 11.57 -27.07 -10.47
CA TYR A 96 11.50 -25.63 -10.66
C TYR A 96 10.20 -25.03 -10.14
N TYR A 97 9.04 -25.61 -10.45
CA TYR A 97 7.77 -25.14 -9.89
C TYR A 97 7.77 -25.16 -8.35
N GLY A 98 8.13 -26.29 -7.74
CA GLY A 98 8.10 -26.47 -6.29
C GLY A 98 9.09 -25.55 -5.56
N ARG A 99 10.31 -25.40 -6.09
CA ARG A 99 11.34 -24.52 -5.54
C ARG A 99 11.01 -23.05 -5.74
N GLY A 100 10.48 -22.68 -6.91
CA GLY A 100 10.00 -21.33 -7.20
C GLY A 100 8.87 -20.92 -6.25
N LEU A 101 7.92 -21.82 -5.96
CA LEU A 101 6.85 -21.57 -5.00
C LEU A 101 7.42 -21.34 -3.59
N VAL A 102 8.41 -22.13 -3.17
CA VAL A 102 9.10 -21.94 -1.88
C VAL A 102 9.84 -20.61 -1.83
N HIS A 103 10.53 -20.22 -2.91
CA HIS A 103 11.17 -18.90 -3.00
C HIS A 103 10.15 -17.77 -2.86
N TYR A 104 9.00 -17.88 -3.53
CA TYR A 104 7.90 -16.93 -3.37
C TYR A 104 7.39 -16.86 -1.92
N LYS A 105 7.18 -18.01 -1.25
CA LYS A 105 6.76 -18.04 0.16
C LYS A 105 7.81 -17.46 1.12
N LEU A 106 9.08 -17.55 0.76
CA LEU A 106 10.20 -16.92 1.47
C LEU A 106 10.44 -15.45 1.06
N GLN A 107 9.59 -14.88 0.20
CA GLN A 107 9.73 -13.52 -0.35
C GLN A 107 11.05 -13.29 -1.11
N LYS A 108 11.65 -14.35 -1.65
CA LYS A 108 12.83 -14.30 -2.51
C LYS A 108 12.40 -14.20 -3.97
N PHE A 109 11.82 -13.06 -4.34
CA PHE A 109 11.08 -12.89 -5.59
C PHE A 109 11.96 -13.07 -6.84
N GLU A 110 13.22 -12.65 -6.82
CA GLU A 110 14.15 -12.83 -7.95
C GLU A 110 14.41 -14.32 -8.22
N ASN A 111 14.62 -15.11 -7.17
CA ASN A 111 14.79 -16.55 -7.30
C ASN A 111 13.50 -17.25 -7.73
N ALA A 112 12.35 -16.78 -7.25
CA ALA A 112 11.05 -17.27 -7.69
C ALA A 112 10.85 -17.04 -9.19
N VAL A 113 11.19 -15.85 -9.69
CA VAL A 113 11.14 -15.53 -11.13
C VAL A 113 12.06 -16.44 -11.95
N GLU A 114 13.29 -16.69 -11.48
CA GLU A 114 14.24 -17.55 -12.17
C GLU A 114 13.69 -18.98 -12.33
N ASP A 115 13.20 -19.56 -11.23
CA ASP A 115 12.65 -20.91 -11.23
C ASP A 115 11.35 -21.01 -12.02
N MET A 116 10.43 -20.07 -11.86
CA MET A 116 9.19 -20.06 -12.67
C MET A 116 9.49 -19.87 -14.16
N THR A 117 10.55 -19.15 -14.52
CA THR A 117 10.97 -19.04 -15.92
C THR A 117 11.50 -20.37 -16.47
N LYS A 118 12.25 -21.13 -15.66
CA LYS A 118 12.69 -22.48 -16.04
C LYS A 118 11.50 -23.44 -16.18
N GLU A 119 10.53 -23.37 -15.26
CA GLU A 119 9.28 -24.13 -15.36
C GLU A 119 8.52 -23.79 -16.64
N ILE A 120 8.32 -22.51 -16.94
CA ILE A 120 7.60 -22.07 -18.15
C ILE A 120 8.32 -22.50 -19.43
N ASN A 121 9.65 -22.47 -19.46
CA ASN A 121 10.42 -22.97 -20.60
C ASN A 121 10.26 -24.49 -20.80
N TYR A 122 10.06 -25.24 -19.71
CA TYR A 122 9.82 -26.68 -19.73
C TYR A 122 8.35 -27.02 -20.08
N ASN A 123 7.42 -26.33 -19.43
CA ASN A 123 5.98 -26.49 -19.55
C ASN A 123 5.31 -25.12 -19.83
N PRO A 124 5.27 -24.68 -21.09
CA PRO A 124 4.73 -23.36 -21.46
C PRO A 124 3.23 -23.17 -21.23
N LYS A 125 2.52 -24.23 -20.79
CA LYS A 125 1.09 -24.19 -20.47
C LYS A 125 0.81 -24.19 -18.98
N ASP A 126 1.84 -24.08 -18.14
CA ASP A 126 1.63 -24.04 -16.69
C ASP A 126 1.17 -22.65 -16.22
N ILE A 127 -0.15 -22.45 -16.21
CA ILE A 127 -0.79 -21.21 -15.74
C ILE A 127 -0.31 -20.82 -14.33
N ASP A 128 -0.11 -21.78 -13.43
CA ASP A 128 0.29 -21.46 -12.05
C ASP A 128 1.72 -20.87 -12.01
N ALA A 129 2.62 -21.35 -12.87
CA ALA A 129 3.97 -20.80 -12.99
C ALA A 129 3.94 -19.34 -13.50
N TYR A 130 3.09 -19.04 -14.49
CA TYR A 130 2.85 -17.66 -14.93
C TYR A 130 2.27 -16.79 -13.81
N ILE A 131 1.31 -17.30 -13.03
CA ILE A 131 0.71 -16.55 -11.90
C ILE A 131 1.79 -16.18 -10.88
N TYR A 132 2.58 -17.14 -10.40
CA TYR A 132 3.59 -16.87 -9.39
C TYR A 132 4.74 -16.01 -9.92
N ARG A 133 5.06 -16.11 -11.22
CA ARG A 133 6.04 -15.21 -11.83
C ARG A 133 5.51 -13.79 -11.97
N ALA A 134 4.25 -13.62 -12.39
CA ALA A 134 3.58 -12.32 -12.50
C ALA A 134 3.52 -11.62 -11.13
N ILE A 135 3.12 -12.33 -10.08
CA ILE A 135 3.09 -11.80 -8.72
C ILE A 135 4.50 -11.42 -8.26
N SER A 136 5.51 -12.25 -8.54
CA SER A 136 6.90 -11.94 -8.18
C SER A 136 7.43 -10.72 -8.93
N TYR A 137 7.11 -10.56 -10.22
CA TYR A 137 7.45 -9.34 -10.97
C TYR A 137 6.79 -8.09 -10.39
N HIS A 138 5.54 -8.21 -9.95
CA HIS A 138 4.84 -7.09 -9.30
C HIS A 138 5.55 -6.67 -7.99
N TYR A 139 5.94 -7.61 -7.13
CA TYR A 139 6.74 -7.30 -5.92
C TYR A 139 8.14 -6.75 -6.21
N LEU A 140 8.70 -7.06 -7.38
CA LEU A 140 9.98 -6.50 -7.85
C LEU A 140 9.82 -5.13 -8.53
N ASN A 141 8.61 -4.55 -8.52
CA ASN A 141 8.29 -3.30 -9.21
C ASN A 141 8.57 -3.37 -10.73
N GLU A 142 8.29 -4.51 -11.35
CA GLU A 142 8.38 -4.75 -12.79
C GLU A 142 6.97 -4.95 -13.41
N PRO A 143 6.10 -3.92 -13.38
CA PRO A 143 4.68 -4.05 -13.77
C PRO A 143 4.49 -4.49 -15.22
N ASP A 144 5.36 -4.07 -16.14
CA ASP A 144 5.26 -4.46 -17.56
C ASP A 144 5.45 -5.97 -17.78
N LYS A 145 6.37 -6.60 -17.04
CA LYS A 145 6.58 -8.06 -17.12
C LYS A 145 5.45 -8.81 -16.43
N SER A 146 4.96 -8.29 -15.31
CA SER A 146 3.79 -8.85 -14.62
C SER A 146 2.55 -8.85 -15.51
N MET A 147 2.25 -7.72 -16.17
CA MET A 147 1.15 -7.62 -17.13
C MET A 147 1.31 -8.60 -18.30
N ALA A 148 2.51 -8.77 -18.85
CA ALA A 148 2.76 -9.71 -19.94
C ALA A 148 2.46 -11.17 -19.56
N ASP A 149 2.73 -11.56 -18.32
CA ASP A 149 2.37 -12.90 -17.82
C ASP A 149 0.85 -13.04 -17.63
N TYR A 150 0.15 -12.01 -17.14
CA TYR A 150 -1.33 -12.04 -17.07
C TYR A 150 -1.98 -12.07 -18.45
N ASP A 151 -1.42 -11.35 -19.44
CA ASP A 151 -1.87 -11.44 -20.83
C ASP A 151 -1.75 -12.88 -21.36
N LYS A 152 -0.66 -13.58 -21.02
CA LYS A 152 -0.48 -14.99 -21.39
C LYS A 152 -1.45 -15.91 -20.68
N ILE A 153 -1.74 -15.67 -19.40
CA ILE A 153 -2.75 -16.45 -18.66
C ILE A 153 -4.11 -16.29 -19.33
N ILE A 154 -4.51 -15.06 -19.67
CA ILE A 154 -5.80 -14.77 -20.33
C ILE A 154 -5.85 -15.40 -21.73
N GLU A 155 -4.74 -15.41 -22.48
CA GLU A 155 -4.66 -16.10 -23.78
C GLU A 155 -4.88 -17.62 -23.63
N MET A 156 -4.34 -18.23 -22.57
CA MET A 156 -4.48 -19.67 -22.31
C MET A 156 -5.83 -20.06 -21.72
N ASP A 157 -6.35 -19.27 -20.79
CA ASP A 157 -7.65 -19.47 -20.14
C ASP A 157 -8.41 -18.13 -20.01
N PRO A 158 -9.22 -17.77 -21.02
CA PRO A 158 -10.01 -16.53 -21.01
C PRO A 158 -11.07 -16.47 -19.91
N LYS A 159 -11.30 -17.56 -19.17
CA LYS A 159 -12.27 -17.64 -18.06
C LYS A 159 -11.62 -17.50 -16.68
N GLU A 160 -10.31 -17.34 -16.62
CA GLU A 160 -9.58 -17.14 -15.36
C GLU A 160 -9.81 -15.70 -14.85
N ALA A 161 -10.87 -15.50 -14.05
CA ALA A 161 -11.25 -14.20 -13.52
C ALA A 161 -10.12 -13.52 -12.73
N SER A 162 -9.29 -14.30 -12.01
CA SER A 162 -8.18 -13.76 -11.22
C SER A 162 -7.10 -13.08 -12.06
N ALA A 163 -6.92 -13.51 -13.32
CA ALA A 163 -5.95 -12.90 -14.22
C ALA A 163 -6.39 -11.50 -14.67
N TYR A 164 -7.68 -11.31 -14.98
CA TYR A 164 -8.24 -9.99 -15.26
C TYR A 164 -8.16 -9.09 -14.03
N TYR A 165 -8.59 -9.58 -12.86
CA TYR A 165 -8.47 -8.83 -11.60
C TYR A 165 -7.04 -8.34 -11.37
N ASN A 166 -6.05 -9.24 -11.36
CA ASN A 166 -4.66 -8.88 -11.08
C ASN A 166 -4.02 -7.98 -12.16
N ARG A 167 -4.41 -8.12 -13.43
CA ARG A 167 -3.95 -7.18 -14.47
C ARG A 167 -4.59 -5.80 -14.28
N GLY A 168 -5.87 -5.78 -13.93
CA GLY A 168 -6.63 -4.57 -13.63
C GLY A 168 -6.08 -3.82 -12.40
N THR A 169 -5.59 -4.51 -11.36
CA THR A 169 -4.93 -3.83 -10.22
C THR A 169 -3.66 -3.12 -10.65
N ILE A 170 -2.85 -3.72 -11.51
CA ILE A 170 -1.64 -3.08 -12.07
C ILE A 170 -2.02 -1.88 -12.96
N TYR A 171 -3.11 -1.99 -13.73
CA TYR A 171 -3.61 -0.83 -14.47
C TYR A 171 -4.07 0.30 -13.56
N TYR A 172 -4.72 -0.01 -12.43
CA TYR A 172 -5.11 0.98 -11.44
C TYR A 172 -3.90 1.69 -10.84
N GLU A 173 -2.90 0.94 -10.38
CA GLU A 173 -1.66 1.48 -9.79
C GLU A 173 -0.86 2.34 -10.79
N THR A 174 -0.91 1.99 -12.07
CA THR A 174 -0.26 2.76 -13.15
C THR A 174 -1.15 3.89 -13.72
N GLY A 175 -2.29 4.18 -13.09
CA GLY A 175 -3.19 5.29 -13.44
C GLY A 175 -4.00 5.08 -14.72
N LYS A 176 -4.03 3.88 -15.28
CA LYS A 176 -4.76 3.51 -16.51
C LYS A 176 -6.18 3.05 -16.17
N TYR A 177 -6.97 3.95 -15.57
CA TYR A 177 -8.28 3.64 -14.99
C TYR A 177 -9.29 3.02 -15.96
N ASP A 178 -9.34 3.45 -17.22
CA ASP A 178 -10.25 2.87 -18.22
C ASP A 178 -9.95 1.38 -18.47
N LYS A 179 -8.66 1.01 -18.52
CA LYS A 179 -8.25 -0.38 -18.69
C LYS A 179 -8.49 -1.21 -17.44
N ALA A 180 -8.22 -0.61 -16.26
CA ALA A 180 -8.51 -1.23 -14.98
C ALA A 180 -10.01 -1.56 -14.86
N MET A 181 -10.88 -0.61 -15.23
CA MET A 181 -12.33 -0.80 -15.19
C MET A 181 -12.78 -1.95 -16.10
N ASN A 182 -12.33 -1.99 -17.35
CA ASN A 182 -12.66 -3.09 -18.28
C ASN A 182 -12.25 -4.47 -17.73
N ASP A 183 -11.09 -4.55 -17.08
CA ASP A 183 -10.60 -5.79 -16.48
C ASP A 183 -11.40 -6.18 -15.22
N MET A 184 -11.79 -5.21 -14.39
CA MET A 184 -12.66 -5.45 -13.23
C MET A 184 -14.06 -5.92 -13.67
N GLU A 185 -14.66 -5.26 -14.65
CA GLU A 185 -15.94 -5.67 -15.25
C GLU A 185 -15.86 -7.11 -15.78
N LYS A 186 -14.75 -7.46 -16.44
CA LYS A 186 -14.57 -8.82 -16.95
C LYS A 186 -14.38 -9.84 -15.84
N ALA A 187 -13.63 -9.52 -14.79
CA ALA A 187 -13.48 -10.37 -13.61
C ALA A 187 -14.84 -10.62 -12.93
N ILE A 188 -15.67 -9.58 -12.79
CA ILE A 188 -17.02 -9.65 -12.23
C ILE A 188 -17.97 -10.45 -13.12
N GLU A 189 -17.91 -10.29 -14.45
CA GLU A 189 -18.71 -11.08 -15.40
C GLU A 189 -18.42 -12.58 -15.26
N LEU A 190 -17.14 -12.94 -15.10
CA LEU A 190 -16.69 -14.33 -14.96
C LEU A 190 -16.94 -14.91 -13.57
N ALA A 191 -16.84 -14.07 -12.53
CA ALA A 191 -17.06 -14.43 -11.13
C ALA A 191 -17.88 -13.34 -10.41
N PRO A 192 -19.22 -13.43 -10.44
CA PRO A 192 -20.10 -12.40 -9.86
C PRO A 192 -20.04 -12.25 -8.34
N ASP A 193 -19.36 -13.16 -7.63
CA ASP A 193 -19.10 -13.12 -6.19
C ASP A 193 -17.65 -12.72 -5.88
N TYR A 194 -16.93 -12.13 -6.84
CA TYR A 194 -15.54 -11.70 -6.64
C TYR A 194 -15.48 -10.35 -5.90
N THR A 195 -15.52 -10.41 -4.57
CA THR A 195 -15.48 -9.24 -3.67
C THR A 195 -14.39 -8.24 -4.03
N GLN A 196 -13.15 -8.69 -4.25
CA GLN A 196 -12.02 -7.80 -4.53
C GLN A 196 -12.17 -7.04 -5.85
N ALA A 197 -12.85 -7.62 -6.85
CA ALA A 197 -13.08 -6.93 -8.11
C ALA A 197 -14.08 -5.77 -7.94
N TYR A 198 -15.13 -5.96 -7.13
CA TYR A 198 -16.05 -4.87 -6.74
C TYR A 198 -15.39 -3.80 -5.89
N ASP A 199 -14.47 -4.20 -5.01
CA ASP A 199 -13.68 -3.28 -4.19
C ASP A 199 -12.83 -2.36 -5.07
N TYR A 200 -12.04 -2.94 -6.00
CA TYR A 200 -11.25 -2.17 -6.95
C TYR A 200 -12.10 -1.37 -7.95
N GLU A 201 -13.27 -1.86 -8.37
CA GLU A 201 -14.24 -1.07 -9.13
C GLU A 201 -14.61 0.21 -8.38
N GLY A 202 -14.89 0.10 -7.07
CA GLY A 202 -15.14 1.24 -6.18
C GLY A 202 -13.95 2.19 -6.05
N LEU A 203 -12.74 1.66 -5.88
CA LEU A 203 -11.50 2.45 -5.82
C LEU A 203 -11.24 3.21 -7.13
N ILE A 204 -11.48 2.59 -8.28
CA ILE A 204 -11.36 3.25 -9.59
C ILE A 204 -12.38 4.40 -9.70
N TYR A 205 -13.63 4.18 -9.29
CA TYR A 205 -14.63 5.25 -9.28
C TYR A 205 -14.24 6.40 -8.33
N ASN A 206 -13.69 6.10 -7.15
CA ASN A 206 -13.14 7.11 -6.24
C ASN A 206 -12.03 7.93 -6.90
N ALA A 207 -11.07 7.29 -7.57
CA ALA A 207 -9.99 7.97 -8.28
C ALA A 207 -10.49 8.87 -9.42
N LEU A 208 -11.66 8.55 -9.99
CA LEU A 208 -12.36 9.36 -11.00
C LEU A 208 -13.34 10.39 -10.40
N ASN A 209 -13.37 10.54 -9.07
CA ASN A 209 -14.32 11.39 -8.32
C ASN A 209 -15.81 11.07 -8.55
N LYS A 210 -16.11 9.81 -8.90
CA LYS A 210 -17.47 9.27 -9.11
C LYS A 210 -17.96 8.54 -7.86
N TYR A 211 -18.18 9.30 -6.79
CA TYR A 211 -18.35 8.73 -5.46
C TYR A 211 -19.66 7.94 -5.27
N ASP A 212 -20.75 8.31 -5.95
CA ASP A 212 -22.01 7.57 -5.86
C ASP A 212 -21.88 6.16 -6.50
N GLU A 213 -21.20 6.07 -7.63
CA GLU A 213 -20.86 4.79 -8.29
C GLU A 213 -19.90 3.96 -7.43
N ALA A 214 -18.90 4.61 -6.81
CA ALA A 214 -18.00 3.95 -5.87
C ALA A 214 -18.76 3.30 -4.71
N ILE A 215 -19.68 4.05 -4.07
CA ILE A 215 -20.54 3.54 -2.99
C ILE A 215 -21.38 2.35 -3.47
N ALA A 216 -21.91 2.39 -4.69
CA ALA A 216 -22.68 1.27 -5.25
C ALA A 216 -21.83 0.00 -5.42
N ALA A 217 -20.59 0.13 -5.87
CA ALA A 217 -19.64 -0.99 -5.99
C ALA A 217 -19.26 -1.55 -4.60
N PHE A 218 -18.90 -0.69 -3.65
CA PHE A 218 -18.60 -1.12 -2.27
C PHE A 218 -19.80 -1.78 -1.58
N ASN A 219 -21.03 -1.32 -1.84
CA ASN A 219 -22.23 -1.99 -1.33
C ASN A 219 -22.34 -3.43 -1.81
N LYS A 220 -21.99 -3.72 -3.08
CA LYS A 220 -21.96 -5.08 -3.60
C LYS A 220 -20.85 -5.90 -2.93
N ALA A 221 -19.65 -5.34 -2.80
CA ALA A 221 -18.54 -6.00 -2.11
C ALA A 221 -18.92 -6.38 -0.66
N ILE A 222 -19.54 -5.45 0.08
CA ILE A 222 -19.98 -5.66 1.47
C ILE A 222 -21.10 -6.70 1.55
N LEU A 223 -22.00 -6.74 0.57
CA LEU A 223 -23.05 -7.77 0.52
C LEU A 223 -22.46 -9.18 0.39
N ILE A 224 -21.35 -9.33 -0.35
CA ILE A 224 -20.67 -10.60 -0.56
C ILE A 224 -19.79 -10.96 0.67
N SER A 225 -19.01 -10.00 1.17
CA SER A 225 -18.06 -10.17 2.27
C SER A 225 -18.29 -9.14 3.38
N PRO A 226 -19.32 -9.32 4.23
CA PRO A 226 -19.71 -8.32 5.23
C PRO A 226 -18.73 -8.15 6.39
N ASP A 227 -17.79 -9.09 6.56
CA ASP A 227 -16.81 -9.11 7.65
C ASP A 227 -15.44 -8.55 7.23
N TYR A 228 -15.34 -7.90 6.07
CA TYR A 228 -14.08 -7.36 5.55
C TYR A 228 -13.95 -5.86 5.86
N PRO A 229 -13.07 -5.45 6.80
CA PRO A 229 -13.02 -4.07 7.31
C PRO A 229 -12.74 -3.02 6.22
N VAL A 230 -11.85 -3.35 5.28
CA VAL A 230 -11.38 -2.43 4.24
C VAL A 230 -12.54 -1.90 3.38
N LEU A 231 -13.56 -2.72 3.13
CA LEU A 231 -14.72 -2.30 2.32
C LEU A 231 -15.52 -1.18 2.98
N TYR A 232 -15.64 -1.20 4.31
CA TYR A 232 -16.31 -0.14 5.06
C TYR A 232 -15.44 1.11 5.12
N HIS A 233 -14.12 0.93 5.31
CA HIS A 233 -13.16 2.03 5.27
C HIS A 233 -13.21 2.77 3.92
N ASP A 234 -13.20 2.04 2.81
CA ASP A 234 -13.15 2.64 1.47
C ASP A 234 -14.47 3.30 1.10
N ARG A 235 -15.61 2.68 1.47
CA ARG A 235 -16.93 3.31 1.33
C ARG A 235 -17.09 4.55 2.22
N ALA A 236 -16.51 4.54 3.42
CA ALA A 236 -16.49 5.71 4.29
C ALA A 236 -15.70 6.87 3.65
N GLY A 237 -14.60 6.57 2.97
CA GLY A 237 -13.86 7.55 2.16
C GLY A 237 -14.72 8.21 1.08
N SER A 238 -15.52 7.42 0.36
CA SER A 238 -16.48 7.96 -0.63
C SER A 238 -17.56 8.82 0.02
N TYR A 239 -18.13 8.39 1.15
CA TYR A 239 -19.10 9.19 1.90
C TYR A 239 -18.50 10.50 2.42
N HIS A 240 -17.25 10.47 2.89
CA HIS A 240 -16.53 11.67 3.33
C HIS A 240 -16.40 12.68 2.19
N ASN A 241 -15.97 12.24 1.00
CA ASN A 241 -15.80 13.12 -0.16
C ASN A 241 -17.13 13.72 -0.67
N LEU A 242 -18.25 13.03 -0.47
CA LEU A 242 -19.60 13.56 -0.74
C LEU A 242 -20.13 14.50 0.37
N GLY A 243 -19.38 14.71 1.46
CA GLY A 243 -19.84 15.46 2.63
C GLY A 243 -20.90 14.72 3.45
N GLN A 244 -21.12 13.42 3.21
CA GLN A 244 -22.05 12.58 3.96
C GLN A 244 -21.38 12.06 5.24
N PHE A 245 -20.92 12.99 6.09
CA PHE A 245 -20.04 12.69 7.22
C PHE A 245 -20.63 11.71 8.25
N ASP A 246 -21.94 11.77 8.53
CA ASP A 246 -22.59 10.82 9.46
C ASP A 246 -22.48 9.37 8.97
N LYS A 247 -22.58 9.14 7.66
CA LYS A 247 -22.44 7.80 7.08
C LYS A 247 -20.98 7.35 7.08
N ALA A 248 -20.06 8.26 6.75
CA ALA A 248 -18.63 7.98 6.81
C ALA A 248 -18.20 7.57 8.23
N LEU A 249 -18.62 8.32 9.26
CA LEU A 249 -18.31 8.00 10.65
C LEU A 249 -18.88 6.63 11.07
N LYS A 250 -20.09 6.29 10.64
CA LYS A 250 -20.71 4.98 10.90
C LYS A 250 -19.90 3.84 10.26
N ASP A 251 -19.47 4.01 9.03
CA ASP A 251 -18.69 2.99 8.32
C ASP A 251 -17.27 2.85 8.88
N TYR A 252 -16.58 3.95 9.19
CA TYR A 252 -15.29 3.87 9.90
C TYR A 252 -15.43 3.20 11.27
N ALA A 253 -16.52 3.46 12.01
CA ALA A 253 -16.78 2.76 13.27
C ALA A 253 -16.99 1.26 13.06
N LYS A 254 -17.69 0.85 11.98
CA LYS A 254 -17.86 -0.57 11.65
C LYS A 254 -16.53 -1.22 11.23
N ALA A 255 -15.71 -0.52 10.44
CA ALA A 255 -14.39 -0.99 10.06
C ALA A 255 -13.51 -1.24 11.31
N LEU A 256 -13.53 -0.33 12.29
CA LEU A 256 -12.80 -0.47 13.56
C LEU A 256 -13.39 -1.53 14.51
N GLU A 257 -14.70 -1.82 14.43
CA GLU A 257 -15.31 -2.94 15.14
C GLU A 257 -14.75 -4.28 14.62
N LEU A 258 -14.53 -4.39 13.30
CA LEU A 258 -14.00 -5.58 12.64
C LEU A 258 -12.46 -5.68 12.74
N ASN A 259 -11.76 -4.54 12.72
CA ASN A 259 -10.32 -4.45 12.90
C ASN A 259 -9.94 -3.28 13.84
N PRO A 260 -9.81 -3.54 15.16
CA PRO A 260 -9.48 -2.51 16.14
C PRO A 260 -8.07 -1.93 16.02
N GLU A 261 -7.17 -2.57 15.26
CA GLU A 261 -5.77 -2.20 15.10
C GLU A 261 -5.50 -1.44 13.78
N GLY A 262 -6.53 -1.01 13.04
CA GLY A 262 -6.35 -0.24 11.81
C GLY A 262 -6.06 1.25 12.06
N GLU A 263 -4.80 1.62 12.11
CA GLU A 263 -4.31 3.00 12.32
C GLU A 263 -4.81 3.98 11.25
N GLU A 264 -4.81 3.58 9.98
CA GLU A 264 -5.31 4.39 8.86
C GLU A 264 -6.81 4.71 9.03
N ILE A 265 -7.58 3.77 9.59
CA ILE A 265 -9.01 3.92 9.81
C ILE A 265 -9.27 4.97 10.90
N TYR A 266 -8.51 4.95 12.00
CA TYR A 266 -8.56 6.01 13.00
C TYR A 266 -8.19 7.36 12.38
N TYR A 267 -7.11 7.42 11.60
CA TYR A 267 -6.68 8.65 10.96
C TYR A 267 -7.77 9.26 10.05
N HIS A 268 -8.36 8.48 9.15
CA HIS A 268 -9.41 8.98 8.25
C HIS A 268 -10.73 9.30 8.98
N ARG A 269 -11.06 8.58 10.05
CA ARG A 269 -12.18 8.97 10.93
C ARG A 269 -11.90 10.28 11.65
N GLY A 270 -10.67 10.51 12.10
CA GLY A 270 -10.20 11.76 12.68
C GLY A 270 -10.34 12.94 11.72
N ILE A 271 -9.95 12.76 10.45
CA ILE A 271 -10.15 13.77 9.39
C ILE A 271 -11.65 14.09 9.22
N THR A 272 -12.50 13.07 9.29
CA THR A 272 -13.95 13.25 9.19
C THR A 272 -14.52 14.01 10.38
N TYR A 273 -14.06 13.73 11.60
CA TYR A 273 -14.42 14.52 12.79
C TYR A 273 -13.94 15.98 12.68
N GLU A 274 -12.75 16.20 12.13
CA GLU A 274 -12.23 17.55 11.90
C GLU A 274 -13.10 18.34 10.90
N ALA A 275 -13.58 17.69 9.84
CA ALA A 275 -14.46 18.31 8.83
C ALA A 275 -15.79 18.81 9.41
N ILE A 276 -16.27 18.21 10.50
CA ILE A 276 -17.46 18.64 11.25
C ILE A 276 -17.13 19.44 12.52
N ASP A 277 -15.89 19.94 12.64
CA ASP A 277 -15.36 20.71 13.77
C ASP A 277 -15.44 20.01 15.15
N ASN A 278 -15.53 18.67 15.15
CA ASN A 278 -15.46 17.86 16.37
C ASN A 278 -14.01 17.55 16.73
N LEU A 279 -13.30 18.58 17.20
CA LEU A 279 -11.85 18.52 17.42
C LEU A 279 -11.44 17.54 18.53
N ASP A 280 -12.29 17.33 19.54
CA ASP A 280 -11.99 16.42 20.66
C ASP A 280 -11.91 14.95 20.17
N ASN A 281 -12.89 14.51 19.38
CA ASN A 281 -12.86 13.17 18.79
C ASN A 281 -11.76 13.03 17.73
N ALA A 282 -11.51 14.08 16.92
CA ALA A 282 -10.40 14.07 15.97
C ALA A 282 -9.03 13.88 16.68
N LEU A 283 -8.79 14.60 17.77
CA LEU A 283 -7.59 14.42 18.59
C LEU A 283 -7.48 13.03 19.19
N ALA A 284 -8.59 12.45 19.69
CA ALA A 284 -8.61 11.10 20.23
C ALA A 284 -8.23 10.05 19.16
N ASP A 285 -8.78 10.19 17.95
CA ASP A 285 -8.50 9.30 16.84
C ASP A 285 -7.06 9.44 16.33
N TYR A 286 -6.55 10.68 16.15
CA TYR A 286 -5.15 10.89 15.78
C TYR A 286 -4.18 10.36 16.85
N ASN A 287 -4.51 10.48 18.14
CA ASN A 287 -3.72 9.87 19.21
C ASN A 287 -3.68 8.36 19.08
N LYS A 288 -4.82 7.72 18.76
CA LYS A 288 -4.87 6.26 18.61
C LYS A 288 -4.12 5.78 17.38
N ALA A 289 -4.21 6.50 16.26
CA ALA A 289 -3.41 6.21 15.07
C ALA A 289 -1.90 6.23 15.37
N ILE A 290 -1.43 7.25 16.11
CA ILE A 290 -0.02 7.37 16.53
C ILE A 290 0.40 6.31 17.55
N GLU A 291 -0.52 5.87 18.42
CA GLU A 291 -0.25 4.78 19.37
C GLU A 291 -0.02 3.45 18.65
N LEU A 292 -0.79 3.20 17.58
CA LEU A 292 -0.69 1.99 16.76
C LEU A 292 0.51 2.05 15.81
N ASP A 293 0.75 3.19 15.18
CA ASP A 293 1.93 3.45 14.35
C ASP A 293 2.64 4.77 14.76
N PRO A 294 3.72 4.68 15.55
CA PRO A 294 4.54 5.83 15.92
C PRO A 294 5.29 6.50 14.75
N GLU A 295 5.31 5.90 13.57
CA GLU A 295 5.93 6.44 12.36
C GLU A 295 4.92 7.13 11.42
N TYR A 296 3.66 7.25 11.84
CA TYR A 296 2.60 7.84 11.01
C TYR A 296 2.67 9.37 10.96
N ALA A 297 3.52 9.89 10.08
CA ALA A 297 3.84 11.31 9.94
C ALA A 297 2.60 12.22 9.72
N GLU A 298 1.62 11.74 8.97
CA GLU A 298 0.36 12.43 8.67
C GLU A 298 -0.48 12.67 9.93
N ALA A 299 -0.56 11.70 10.83
CA ALA A 299 -1.32 11.84 12.06
C ALA A 299 -0.71 12.90 13.00
N TYR A 300 0.63 12.96 13.07
CA TYR A 300 1.33 14.05 13.76
C TYR A 300 1.04 15.41 13.12
N PHE A 301 1.08 15.50 11.79
CA PHE A 301 0.77 16.74 11.08
C PHE A 301 -0.65 17.21 11.39
N SER A 302 -1.67 16.35 11.23
CA SER A 302 -3.08 16.68 11.46
C SER A 302 -3.36 17.07 12.93
N ARG A 303 -2.75 16.36 13.90
CA ARG A 303 -2.81 16.77 15.31
C ARG A 303 -2.15 18.13 15.56
N GLY A 304 -1.03 18.40 14.89
CA GLY A 304 -0.36 19.70 14.88
C GLY A 304 -1.23 20.83 14.33
N ILE A 305 -1.99 20.57 13.26
CA ILE A 305 -2.97 21.52 12.69
C ILE A 305 -4.04 21.87 13.73
N ILE A 306 -4.59 20.89 14.45
CA ILE A 306 -5.59 21.16 15.51
C ILE A 306 -4.99 22.04 16.61
N TYR A 307 -3.77 21.74 17.09
CA TYR A 307 -3.11 22.58 18.09
C TYR A 307 -2.82 23.99 17.57
N TYR A 308 -2.43 24.12 16.31
CA TYR A 308 -2.21 25.40 15.66
C TYR A 308 -3.50 26.24 15.56
N ARG A 309 -4.61 25.63 15.11
CA ARG A 309 -5.94 26.27 15.04
C ARG A 309 -6.44 26.70 16.41
N THR A 310 -6.15 25.92 17.45
CA THR A 310 -6.51 26.21 18.84
C THR A 310 -5.46 27.07 19.58
N GLN A 311 -4.53 27.69 18.84
CA GLN A 311 -3.49 28.62 19.32
C GLN A 311 -2.51 28.04 20.36
N LYS A 312 -2.42 26.71 20.45
CA LYS A 312 -1.44 25.97 21.26
C LYS A 312 -0.15 25.80 20.45
N TYR A 313 0.47 26.92 20.07
CA TYR A 313 1.57 26.95 19.10
C TYR A 313 2.79 26.13 19.51
N GLU A 314 3.14 26.09 20.80
CA GLU A 314 4.22 25.24 21.31
C GLU A 314 3.98 23.76 21.00
N LYS A 315 2.78 23.25 21.33
CA LYS A 315 2.39 21.87 21.03
C LYS A 315 2.39 21.62 19.52
N ALA A 316 1.81 22.53 18.74
CA ALA A 316 1.80 22.41 17.29
C ALA A 316 3.21 22.25 16.70
N ILE A 317 4.17 23.06 17.16
CA ILE A 317 5.58 22.96 16.74
C ILE A 317 6.18 21.61 17.12
N THR A 318 5.90 21.08 18.31
CA THR A 318 6.34 19.74 18.71
C THR A 318 5.81 18.67 17.75
N GLU A 319 4.52 18.71 17.43
CA GLU A 319 3.91 17.77 16.48
C GLU A 319 4.51 17.89 15.07
N PHE A 320 4.64 19.11 14.54
CA PHE A 320 5.25 19.34 13.24
C PHE A 320 6.71 18.90 13.20
N ASN A 321 7.48 19.08 14.29
CA ASN A 321 8.85 18.57 14.37
C ASN A 321 8.89 17.05 14.24
N LYS A 322 7.97 16.33 14.89
CA LYS A 322 7.93 14.87 14.77
C LYS A 322 7.52 14.42 13.37
N SER A 323 6.54 15.09 12.76
CA SER A 323 6.16 14.83 11.37
C SER A 323 7.32 15.11 10.39
N ILE A 324 8.10 16.18 10.59
CA ILE A 324 9.31 16.50 9.78
C ILE A 324 10.45 15.49 10.02
N GLU A 325 10.60 14.95 11.22
CA GLU A 325 11.59 13.89 11.49
C GLU A 325 11.31 12.66 10.63
N LEU A 326 10.03 12.32 10.47
CA LEU A 326 9.55 11.18 9.68
C LEU A 326 9.51 11.47 8.17
N LYS A 327 9.13 12.70 7.78
CA LYS A 327 9.07 13.18 6.38
C LYS A 327 9.80 14.52 6.23
N PRO A 328 11.14 14.52 6.10
CA PRO A 328 11.96 15.74 6.12
C PRO A 328 11.69 16.76 5.01
N ASP A 329 11.12 16.30 3.90
CA ASP A 329 10.89 17.07 2.68
C ASP A 329 9.43 17.50 2.48
N ASP A 330 8.52 17.21 3.44
CA ASP A 330 7.16 17.73 3.38
C ASP A 330 7.12 19.24 3.62
N LEU A 331 7.09 20.00 2.51
CA LEU A 331 7.02 21.46 2.50
C LEU A 331 5.78 22.01 3.19
N ASN A 332 4.67 21.27 3.23
CA ASN A 332 3.48 21.73 3.93
C ASN A 332 3.75 21.77 5.43
N THR A 333 4.19 20.66 6.04
CA THR A 333 4.54 20.62 7.46
C THR A 333 5.62 21.64 7.83
N LEU A 334 6.64 21.79 6.98
CA LEU A 334 7.71 22.78 7.19
C LEU A 334 7.17 24.22 7.23
N ASN A 335 6.24 24.56 6.34
CA ASN A 335 5.62 25.88 6.32
C ASN A 335 4.66 26.07 7.49
N PHE A 336 3.88 25.06 7.87
CA PHE A 336 3.00 25.15 9.05
C PHE A 336 3.80 25.36 10.34
N ARG A 337 4.97 24.72 10.49
CA ARG A 337 5.87 25.00 11.61
C ARG A 337 6.36 26.44 11.62
N ALA A 338 6.82 26.96 10.49
CA ALA A 338 7.29 28.35 10.41
C ALA A 338 6.15 29.35 10.69
N MET A 339 4.95 29.09 10.18
CA MET A 339 3.75 29.86 10.50
C MET A 339 3.38 29.76 11.99
N ALA A 340 3.56 28.61 12.63
CA ALA A 340 3.33 28.46 14.06
C ALA A 340 4.28 29.36 14.89
N TYR A 341 5.57 29.45 14.52
CA TYR A 341 6.49 30.42 15.12
C TYR A 341 6.05 31.86 14.90
N PHE A 342 5.62 32.20 13.67
CA PHE A 342 5.13 33.53 13.32
C PHE A 342 3.91 33.94 14.18
N TYR A 343 2.90 33.08 14.26
CA TYR A 343 1.70 33.36 15.07
C TYR A 343 1.95 33.30 16.58
N TRP A 344 3.01 32.62 17.01
CA TRP A 344 3.53 32.70 18.37
C TRP A 344 4.39 33.95 18.61
N GLN A 345 4.46 34.87 17.64
CA GLN A 345 5.23 36.13 17.68
C GLN A 345 6.74 35.93 17.84
N LYS A 346 7.25 34.73 17.49
CA LYS A 346 8.68 34.43 17.42
C LYS A 346 9.18 34.68 16.01
N TYR A 347 9.17 35.95 15.60
CA TYR A 347 9.42 36.34 14.21
C TYR A 347 10.82 35.97 13.71
N ASP A 348 11.84 36.03 14.56
CA ASP A 348 13.20 35.60 14.21
C ASP A 348 13.28 34.11 13.88
N ASP A 349 12.64 33.27 14.69
CA ASP A 349 12.56 31.83 14.43
C ASP A 349 11.74 31.55 13.15
N ALA A 350 10.62 32.27 12.96
CA ALA A 350 9.81 32.15 11.76
C ALA A 350 10.62 32.46 10.50
N ILE A 351 11.33 33.60 10.46
CA ILE A 351 12.21 34.00 9.34
C ILE A 351 13.27 32.93 9.09
N LYS A 352 13.96 32.49 10.15
CA LYS A 352 14.98 31.44 10.04
C LYS A 352 14.42 30.16 9.39
N HIS A 353 13.23 29.74 9.81
CA HIS A 353 12.61 28.53 9.26
C HIS A 353 12.11 28.73 7.82
N PHE A 354 11.50 29.86 7.48
CA PHE A 354 11.10 30.12 6.10
C PHE A 354 12.30 30.23 5.15
N LEU A 355 13.40 30.87 5.55
CA LEU A 355 14.62 30.92 4.75
C LEU A 355 15.16 29.51 4.47
N LYS A 356 15.17 28.65 5.49
CA LYS A 356 15.55 27.24 5.32
C LYS A 356 14.60 26.49 4.37
N ASN A 357 13.31 26.82 4.38
CA ASN A 357 12.35 26.21 3.45
C ASN A 357 12.63 26.65 2.00
N LEU A 358 13.07 27.89 1.75
CA LEU A 358 13.46 28.36 0.41
C LEU A 358 14.70 27.67 -0.15
N GLU A 359 15.61 27.18 0.69
CA GLU A 359 16.74 26.35 0.24
C GLU A 359 16.26 25.06 -0.44
N ARG A 360 15.08 24.57 -0.05
CA ARG A 360 14.47 23.33 -0.56
C ARG A 360 13.55 23.58 -1.76
N ALA A 361 12.73 24.63 -1.69
CA ALA A 361 11.79 24.98 -2.75
C ALA A 361 11.77 26.49 -2.99
N LYS A 362 12.47 26.90 -4.05
CA LYS A 362 12.64 28.31 -4.44
C LYS A 362 11.41 28.91 -5.13
N ASP A 363 10.44 28.09 -5.48
CA ASP A 363 9.19 28.46 -6.15
C ASP A 363 7.98 28.39 -5.20
N ASN A 364 8.20 28.30 -3.89
CA ASN A 364 7.11 28.20 -2.92
C ASN A 364 6.59 29.59 -2.50
N VAL A 365 5.44 29.97 -3.06
CA VAL A 365 4.79 31.27 -2.79
C VAL A 365 4.46 31.48 -1.31
N ARG A 366 3.99 30.44 -0.62
CA ARG A 366 3.60 30.52 0.80
C ARG A 366 4.79 30.86 1.69
N THR A 367 5.96 30.31 1.38
CA THR A 367 7.21 30.61 2.10
C THR A 367 7.60 32.08 1.95
N TYR A 368 7.52 32.63 0.73
CA TYR A 368 7.82 34.05 0.48
C TYR A 368 6.85 34.99 1.18
N LEU A 369 5.54 34.69 1.16
CA LEU A 369 4.54 35.45 1.92
C LEU A 369 4.80 35.39 3.43
N GLY A 370 5.16 34.22 3.95
CA GLY A 370 5.56 34.04 5.34
C GLY A 370 6.74 34.93 5.75
N LEU A 371 7.77 35.01 4.91
CA LEU A 371 8.91 35.91 5.10
C LEU A 371 8.49 37.38 5.09
N ALA A 372 7.75 37.80 4.06
CA ALA A 372 7.31 39.17 3.91
C ALA A 372 6.52 39.66 5.14
N MET A 373 5.57 38.85 5.60
CA MET A 373 4.80 39.16 6.81
C MET A 373 5.69 39.20 8.05
N SER A 374 6.62 38.24 8.21
CA SER A 374 7.53 38.20 9.36
C SER A 374 8.46 39.42 9.42
N TYR A 375 9.04 39.83 8.30
CA TYR A 375 9.88 41.05 8.23
C TYR A 375 9.06 42.32 8.47
N SER A 376 7.82 42.37 7.98
CA SER A 376 6.93 43.50 8.22
C SER A 376 6.54 43.65 9.69
N GLU A 377 6.30 42.56 10.42
CA GLU A 377 6.09 42.59 11.87
C GLU A 377 7.34 43.05 12.63
N LYS A 378 8.54 42.77 12.09
CA LYS A 378 9.81 43.31 12.58
C LYS A 378 10.10 44.75 12.15
N ASN A 379 9.22 45.39 11.39
CA ASN A 379 9.41 46.72 10.82
C ASN A 379 10.63 46.84 9.87
N ASP A 380 11.07 45.71 9.31
CA ASP A 380 12.09 45.64 8.26
C ASP A 380 11.38 45.67 6.89
N ILE A 381 11.00 46.88 6.50
CA ILE A 381 10.14 47.11 5.33
C ILE A 381 10.88 46.81 4.02
N GLU A 382 12.21 46.97 3.99
CA GLU A 382 13.02 46.67 2.81
C GLU A 382 12.97 45.18 2.49
N ASN A 383 13.26 44.31 3.47
CA ASN A 383 13.18 42.86 3.25
C ASN A 383 11.74 42.41 3.02
N ALA A 384 10.75 43.00 3.70
CA ALA A 384 9.34 42.69 3.47
C ALA A 384 8.94 42.94 2.01
N LYS A 385 9.38 44.07 1.42
CA LYS A 385 9.17 44.40 0.00
C LYS A 385 9.83 43.39 -0.93
N VAL A 386 11.09 43.01 -0.65
CA VAL A 386 11.84 42.06 -1.47
C VAL A 386 11.12 40.72 -1.54
N TYR A 387 10.79 40.12 -0.40
CA TYR A 387 10.16 38.80 -0.38
C TYR A 387 8.72 38.82 -0.89
N PHE A 388 7.98 39.91 -0.66
CA PHE A 388 6.64 40.07 -1.25
C PHE A 388 6.71 40.17 -2.78
N ALA A 389 7.68 40.89 -3.33
CA ALA A 389 7.87 40.98 -4.77
C ALA A 389 8.20 39.61 -5.39
N GLU A 390 8.98 38.76 -4.72
CA GLU A 390 9.22 37.38 -5.19
C GLU A 390 7.94 36.53 -5.14
N ALA A 391 7.12 36.62 -4.09
CA ALA A 391 5.82 35.94 -4.03
C ALA A 391 4.92 36.34 -5.21
N VAL A 392 4.90 37.63 -5.55
CA VAL A 392 4.12 38.18 -6.67
C VAL A 392 4.63 37.71 -8.02
N LYS A 393 5.94 37.54 -8.22
CA LYS A 393 6.48 36.98 -9.48
C LYS A 393 6.00 35.55 -9.71
N LEU A 394 5.94 34.76 -8.65
CA LEU A 394 5.52 33.36 -8.70
C LEU A 394 4.00 33.23 -8.86
N GLU A 395 3.23 34.11 -8.21
CA GLU A 395 1.77 34.14 -8.31
C GLU A 395 1.28 35.59 -8.47
N PRO A 396 1.15 36.07 -9.73
CA PRO A 396 0.77 37.45 -10.03
C PRO A 396 -0.61 37.88 -9.51
N LEU A 397 -1.45 36.94 -9.07
CA LEU A 397 -2.71 37.25 -8.39
C LEU A 397 -2.49 38.02 -7.08
N PHE A 398 -1.35 37.85 -6.40
CA PHE A 398 -0.98 38.69 -5.26
C PHE A 398 -0.66 40.14 -5.65
N ALA A 399 -0.26 40.39 -6.90
CA ALA A 399 -0.06 41.75 -7.44
C ALA A 399 -1.38 42.49 -7.62
N LYS A 400 -2.48 41.81 -7.95
CA LYS A 400 -3.80 42.44 -8.04
C LYS A 400 -4.30 42.97 -6.70
N GLY A 401 -3.75 42.48 -5.58
CA GLY A 401 -3.93 43.06 -4.25
C GLY A 401 -3.22 44.41 -4.04
N MET A 402 -2.29 44.82 -4.92
CA MET A 402 -1.63 46.14 -4.87
C MET A 402 -2.46 47.26 -5.54
N ASP A 403 -3.12 46.98 -6.66
CA ASP A 403 -3.82 48.00 -7.48
C ASP A 403 -5.34 48.04 -7.30
N GLY A 404 -5.95 47.08 -6.59
CA GLY A 404 -7.39 47.06 -6.39
C GLY A 404 -7.82 46.28 -5.15
N LEU A 405 -8.39 46.98 -4.18
CA LEU A 405 -9.19 46.44 -3.07
C LEU A 405 -10.47 45.70 -3.53
N ASN A 406 -10.59 45.27 -4.79
CA ASN A 406 -11.84 44.76 -5.38
C ASN A 406 -11.75 43.36 -6.03
N GLU A 407 -10.61 42.68 -6.03
CA GLU A 407 -10.53 41.26 -6.46
C GLU A 407 -9.80 40.33 -5.46
N PHE A 408 -9.08 40.88 -4.48
CA PHE A 408 -8.79 40.13 -3.25
C PHE A 408 -10.08 40.14 -2.45
N ASP A 409 -10.90 39.09 -2.54
CA ASP A 409 -12.10 39.00 -1.70
C ASP A 409 -11.65 38.84 -0.24
N PRO A 410 -11.73 39.88 0.61
CA PRO A 410 -11.43 39.74 2.02
C PRO A 410 -12.50 38.92 2.75
N ASP A 411 -13.50 38.37 2.06
CA ASP A 411 -14.48 37.38 2.52
C ASP A 411 -14.28 35.98 1.90
N SER A 412 -13.24 35.78 1.07
CA SER A 412 -12.85 34.46 0.59
C SER A 412 -12.62 33.55 1.79
N LYS A 413 -13.48 32.52 1.92
CA LYS A 413 -13.37 31.49 2.96
C LYS A 413 -12.06 30.71 2.87
N ALA A 414 -11.25 30.90 1.82
CA ALA A 414 -9.98 30.23 1.64
C ALA A 414 -8.87 30.73 2.58
N TYR A 415 -8.98 31.95 3.13
CA TYR A 415 -7.99 32.50 4.04
C TYR A 415 -8.59 32.82 5.41
N SER A 416 -7.85 32.51 6.48
CA SER A 416 -8.32 32.80 7.84
C SER A 416 -8.48 34.32 8.06
N PRO A 417 -9.46 34.77 8.86
CA PRO A 417 -9.61 36.19 9.19
C PRO A 417 -8.31 36.82 9.71
N LYS A 418 -7.55 36.06 10.51
CA LYS A 418 -6.26 36.46 11.06
C LYS A 418 -5.19 36.66 9.97
N PHE A 419 -5.14 35.78 8.97
CA PHE A 419 -4.24 35.96 7.83
C PHE A 419 -4.57 37.24 7.05
N ARG A 420 -5.86 37.47 6.76
CA ARG A 420 -6.31 38.67 6.03
C ARG A 420 -5.94 39.96 6.77
N GLU A 421 -6.12 39.99 8.08
CA GLU A 421 -5.72 41.11 8.93
C GLU A 421 -4.20 41.38 8.85
N MET A 422 -3.37 40.35 9.04
CA MET A 422 -1.92 40.50 9.05
C MET A 422 -1.38 40.86 7.66
N PHE A 423 -1.93 40.26 6.62
CA PHE A 423 -1.60 40.62 5.24
C PHE A 423 -1.97 42.08 4.96
N GLY A 424 -3.16 42.54 5.36
CA GLY A 424 -3.56 43.95 5.24
C GLY A 424 -2.60 44.91 5.94
N LYS A 425 -2.24 44.63 7.20
CA LYS A 425 -1.25 45.43 7.95
C LYS A 425 0.12 45.47 7.26
N MET A 426 0.57 44.34 6.74
CA MET A 426 1.82 44.29 5.96
C MET A 426 1.73 45.19 4.73
N MET A 427 0.62 45.14 3.99
CA MET A 427 0.41 45.97 2.80
C MET A 427 0.38 47.47 3.13
N GLU A 428 -0.22 47.87 4.25
CA GLU A 428 -0.19 49.27 4.73
C GLU A 428 1.23 49.76 5.03
N LYS A 429 2.08 48.90 5.61
CA LYS A 429 3.48 49.24 5.91
C LYS A 429 4.38 49.27 4.67
N ILE A 430 4.04 48.48 3.65
CA ILE A 430 4.81 48.35 2.41
C ILE A 430 4.48 49.48 1.41
N LYS A 431 3.24 49.98 1.40
CA LYS A 431 2.85 51.19 0.66
C LYS A 431 3.63 52.40 1.17
#